data_AF-T0YW57-F1
#
_entry.id   AF-T0YW57-F1
#
_cell.length_a   1.000
_cell.length_b   1.000
_cell.length_c   1.000
_cell.angle_alpha   90.00
_cell.angle_beta   90.00
_cell.angle_gamma   90.00
#
_symmetry.space_group_name_H-M   'P 1'
#
loop_
_entity.id
_entity.type
_entity.pdbx_description
1 polymer ?
#
loop_
_entity_poly.entity_id
_entity_poly.type
_entity_poly.pdbx_seq_one_letter_code
_entity_poly.pdbx_strand_id
1 'polypeptide(L)'
;DGDPEKLTWEVFRDTLIEQAEQGVDYFTIHAGVRLAYVPLTARRVTGIVSRGGSIMARWCLAHHQESFLFERFDEICDIMRRYDVSFSLGDGLRPGSIADANDEAQFAELETLGELTKIAWA
;
A
#
# COMPACT_ATOMS: atom_id res chain seq x y z
N ASP A 1 -15.19 -6.87 10.84
CA ASP A 1 -16.30 -5.90 10.70
C ASP A 1 -16.05 -4.77 9.69
N GLY A 2 -14.99 -4.85 8.86
CA GLY A 2 -14.78 -3.89 7.75
C GLY A 2 -14.27 -2.50 8.17
N ASP A 3 -13.94 -2.31 9.44
CA ASP A 3 -13.36 -1.06 9.97
C ASP A 3 -11.85 -0.99 9.65
N PRO A 4 -11.42 -0.08 8.75
CA PRO A 4 -10.02 0.05 8.36
C PRO A 4 -9.11 0.37 9.54
N GLU A 5 -9.61 1.08 10.56
CA GLU A 5 -8.81 1.56 11.69
C GLU A 5 -8.40 0.42 12.62
N LYS A 6 -9.09 -0.72 12.57
CA LYS A 6 -8.76 -1.90 13.38
C LYS A 6 -7.73 -2.82 12.72
N LEU A 7 -7.21 -2.46 11.55
CA LEU A 7 -6.14 -3.22 10.91
C LEU A 7 -4.87 -3.15 11.76
N THR A 8 -4.21 -4.30 11.94
CA THR A 8 -2.90 -4.39 12.57
C THR A 8 -1.97 -5.21 11.70
N TRP A 9 -0.67 -5.09 11.97
CA TRP A 9 0.35 -5.90 11.30
C TRP A 9 0.07 -7.40 11.48
N GLU A 10 -0.32 -7.85 12.66
CA GLU A 10 -0.55 -9.27 12.96
C GLU A 10 -1.66 -9.84 12.09
N VAL A 11 -2.78 -9.13 11.97
CA VAL A 11 -3.91 -9.56 11.11
C VAL A 11 -3.49 -9.61 9.64
N PHE A 12 -2.75 -8.60 9.17
CA PHE A 12 -2.27 -8.56 7.79
C PHE A 12 -1.26 -9.67 7.49
N ARG A 13 -0.29 -9.89 8.38
CA ARG A 13 0.71 -10.96 8.31
C ARG A 13 0.05 -12.34 8.23
N ASP A 14 -0.88 -12.61 9.13
CA ASP A 14 -1.58 -13.90 9.16
C ASP A 14 -2.38 -14.11 7.87
N THR A 15 -2.99 -13.04 7.33
CA THR A 15 -3.68 -13.07 6.03
C THR A 15 -2.72 -13.37 4.87
N LEU A 16 -1.52 -12.77 4.86
CA LEU A 16 -0.51 -13.05 3.82
C LEU A 16 -0.11 -14.53 3.83
N ILE A 17 0.17 -15.08 5.02
CA ILE A 17 0.56 -16.48 5.17
C ILE A 17 -0.58 -17.40 4.71
N GLU A 18 -1.81 -17.16 5.16
CA GLU A 18 -2.97 -17.95 4.78
C GLU A 18 -3.16 -17.98 3.25
N GLN A 19 -3.11 -16.81 2.60
CA GLN A 19 -3.30 -16.73 1.15
C GLN A 19 -2.12 -17.31 0.36
N ALA A 20 -0.89 -17.17 0.86
CA ALA A 20 0.28 -17.80 0.26
C ALA A 20 0.22 -19.33 0.35
N GLU A 21 -0.22 -19.88 1.49
CA GLU A 21 -0.46 -21.32 1.67
C GLU A 21 -1.58 -21.86 0.75
N GLN A 22 -2.54 -21.01 0.38
CA GLN A 22 -3.58 -21.33 -0.60
C GLN A 22 -3.08 -21.27 -2.06
N GLY A 23 -1.86 -20.79 -2.30
CA GLY A 23 -1.25 -20.73 -3.62
C GLY A 23 -1.57 -19.47 -4.42
N VAL A 24 -1.80 -18.32 -3.76
CA VAL A 24 -1.88 -17.04 -4.47
C VAL A 24 -0.51 -16.67 -5.05
N ASP A 25 -0.45 -16.44 -6.37
CA ASP A 25 0.83 -16.19 -7.07
C ASP A 25 1.37 -14.77 -6.94
N TYR A 26 0.51 -13.78 -6.65
CA TYR A 26 0.94 -12.39 -6.46
C TYR A 26 0.01 -11.61 -5.53
N PHE A 27 0.58 -10.66 -4.78
CA PHE A 27 -0.20 -9.74 -3.93
C PHE A 27 -0.11 -8.30 -4.41
N THR A 28 -1.27 -7.65 -4.52
CA THR A 28 -1.34 -6.19 -4.66
C THR A 28 -1.24 -5.53 -3.28
N ILE A 29 -0.08 -4.95 -2.95
CA ILE A 29 0.19 -4.34 -1.65
C ILE A 29 0.42 -2.84 -1.82
N HIS A 30 -0.40 -2.04 -1.14
CA HIS A 30 -0.38 -0.58 -1.23
C HIS A 30 0.64 0.04 -0.25
N ALA A 31 1.88 -0.45 -0.26
CA ALA A 31 2.95 0.01 0.62
C ALA A 31 3.48 1.41 0.25
N GLY A 32 3.16 1.93 -0.93
CA GLY A 32 3.52 3.29 -1.36
C GLY A 32 2.62 4.41 -0.79
N VAL A 33 1.48 4.07 -0.17
CA VAL A 33 0.59 5.05 0.45
C VAL A 33 1.15 5.46 1.80
N ARG A 34 2.01 6.49 1.79
CA ARG A 34 2.65 7.03 2.99
C ARG A 34 1.81 8.13 3.63
N LEU A 35 1.92 8.29 4.95
CA LEU A 35 1.19 9.31 5.72
C LEU A 35 1.40 10.72 5.14
N ALA A 36 2.64 11.04 4.78
CA ALA A 36 3.01 12.35 4.23
C ALA A 36 2.36 12.65 2.86
N TYR A 37 1.94 11.62 2.12
CA TYR A 37 1.37 11.78 0.78
C TYR A 37 -0.16 11.97 0.80
N VAL A 38 -0.83 11.54 1.86
CA VAL A 38 -2.30 11.67 1.97
C VAL A 38 -2.77 13.13 1.77
N PRO A 39 -2.14 14.15 2.41
CA PRO A 39 -2.53 15.56 2.20
C PRO A 39 -2.37 16.07 0.76
N LEU A 40 -1.46 15.48 -0.03
CA LEU A 40 -1.26 15.88 -1.43
C LEU A 40 -2.52 15.64 -2.28
N THR A 41 -3.36 14.68 -1.86
CA THR A 41 -4.63 14.36 -2.55
C THR A 41 -5.78 15.29 -2.20
N ALA A 42 -5.61 16.20 -1.24
CA ALA A 42 -6.70 17.04 -0.72
C ALA A 42 -7.28 18.01 -1.76
N ARG A 43 -6.53 18.33 -2.82
CA ARG A 43 -6.96 19.22 -3.92
C ARG A 43 -7.44 18.49 -5.17
N ARG A 44 -7.42 17.16 -5.17
CA ARG A 44 -7.91 16.37 -6.31
C ARG A 44 -9.41 16.54 -6.51
N VAL A 45 -9.83 16.51 -7.76
CA VAL A 45 -11.24 16.50 -8.15
C VAL A 45 -11.92 15.21 -7.69
N THR A 46 -11.23 14.07 -7.79
CA THR A 46 -11.78 12.74 -7.43
C THR A 46 -11.13 12.09 -6.20
N GLY A 47 -10.19 12.78 -5.55
CA GLY A 47 -9.54 12.29 -4.33
C GLY A 47 -8.76 10.99 -4.53
N ILE A 48 -8.87 10.08 -3.56
CA ILE A 48 -8.27 8.74 -3.61
C ILE A 48 -9.33 7.76 -4.11
N VAL A 49 -9.14 7.22 -5.31
CA VAL A 49 -10.07 6.27 -5.93
C VAL A 49 -9.65 4.80 -5.78
N SER A 50 -8.45 4.54 -5.25
CA SER A 50 -8.05 3.19 -4.90
C SER A 50 -8.78 2.72 -3.64
N ARG A 51 -9.42 1.54 -3.71
CA ARG A 51 -10.03 0.91 -2.53
C ARG A 51 -8.96 0.57 -1.48
N GLY A 52 -7.88 -0.10 -1.89
CA GLY A 52 -6.80 -0.45 -0.96
C GLY A 52 -6.04 0.80 -0.49
N GLY A 53 -5.82 1.75 -1.39
CA GLY A 53 -5.18 3.02 -1.03
C GLY A 53 -6.00 3.86 -0.05
N SER A 54 -7.32 3.94 -0.21
CA SER A 54 -8.19 4.68 0.72
C SER A 54 -8.32 4.02 2.09
N ILE A 55 -8.26 2.68 2.17
CA ILE A 55 -8.16 1.94 3.43
C ILE A 55 -6.88 2.34 4.17
N MET A 56 -5.72 2.32 3.49
CA MET A 56 -4.44 2.67 4.11
C MET A 56 -4.36 4.16 4.46
N ALA A 57 -4.85 5.05 3.61
CA ALA A 57 -4.90 6.48 3.92
C ALA A 57 -5.74 6.76 5.17
N ARG A 58 -6.91 6.11 5.31
CA ARG A 58 -7.75 6.22 6.50
C ARG A 58 -7.04 5.68 7.75
N TRP A 59 -6.39 4.52 7.65
CA TRP A 59 -5.64 3.95 8.76
C TRP A 59 -4.51 4.88 9.22
N CYS A 60 -3.72 5.44 8.29
CA CYS A 60 -2.62 6.36 8.59
C CYS A 60 -3.13 7.63 9.29
N LEU A 61 -4.23 8.22 8.79
CA LEU A 61 -4.80 9.43 9.38
C LEU A 61 -5.41 9.19 10.77
N ALA A 62 -6.07 8.05 10.99
CA ALA A 62 -6.69 7.72 12.27
C ALA A 62 -5.66 7.53 13.39
N HIS A 63 -4.50 6.95 13.07
CA HIS A 63 -3.43 6.71 14.04
C HIS A 63 -2.37 7.82 14.06
N HIS A 64 -2.37 8.68 13.03
CA HIS A 64 -1.30 9.63 12.75
C HIS A 64 0.09 8.95 12.71
N GLN A 65 0.15 7.80 12.06
CA GLN A 65 1.32 6.94 11.93
C GLN A 65 1.62 6.64 10.46
N GLU A 66 2.89 6.30 10.18
CA GLU A 66 3.28 5.83 8.85
C GLU A 66 2.64 4.48 8.54
N SER A 67 2.40 4.21 7.26
CA SER A 67 1.81 2.94 6.81
C SER A 67 2.60 1.75 7.35
N PHE A 68 1.94 0.88 8.11
CA PHE A 68 2.59 -0.35 8.60
C PHE A 68 3.03 -1.27 7.46
N LEU A 69 2.42 -1.16 6.28
CA LEU A 69 2.86 -1.88 5.07
C LEU A 69 4.21 -1.37 4.57
N PHE A 70 4.48 -0.07 4.73
CA PHE A 70 5.76 0.54 4.42
C PHE A 70 6.80 0.20 5.50
N GLU A 71 6.47 0.41 6.78
CA GLU A 71 7.40 0.19 7.90
C GLU A 71 7.82 -1.28 8.06
N ARG A 72 6.96 -2.23 7.69
CA ARG A 72 7.19 -3.68 7.83
C ARG A 72 7.49 -4.35 6.49
N PHE A 73 7.87 -3.58 5.47
CA PHE A 73 8.05 -4.10 4.10
C PHE A 73 9.09 -5.23 4.02
N ASP A 74 10.14 -5.18 4.84
CA ASP A 74 11.15 -6.25 4.92
C ASP A 74 10.53 -7.58 5.40
N GLU A 75 9.67 -7.55 6.43
CA GLU A 75 8.97 -8.74 6.92
C GLU A 75 7.98 -9.30 5.88
N ILE A 76 7.34 -8.42 5.11
CA ILE A 76 6.48 -8.83 3.98
C ILE A 76 7.32 -9.56 2.93
N CYS A 77 8.50 -9.03 2.58
CA CYS A 77 9.42 -9.67 1.63
C CYS A 77 9.84 -11.07 2.10
N ASP A 78 10.15 -11.24 3.38
CA ASP A 78 10.51 -12.54 3.95
C ASP A 78 9.39 -13.58 3.83
N ILE A 79 8.14 -13.15 4.05
CA ILE A 79 6.97 -14.02 3.86
C ILE A 79 6.83 -14.37 2.39
N MET A 80 6.76 -13.37 1.50
CA MET A 80 6.50 -13.60 0.08
C MET A 80 7.59 -14.46 -0.58
N ARG A 81 8.87 -14.27 -0.21
CA ARG A 81 10.00 -15.06 -0.69
C ARG A 81 9.90 -16.53 -0.29
N ARG A 82 9.34 -16.85 0.87
CA ARG A 82 9.18 -18.24 1.33
C ARG A 82 8.23 -19.06 0.46
N TYR A 83 7.28 -18.41 -0.18
CA TYR A 83 6.23 -19.04 -0.98
C TYR A 83 6.31 -18.71 -2.48
N ASP A 84 7.36 -18.00 -2.92
CA ASP A 84 7.54 -17.51 -4.29
C ASP A 84 6.37 -16.65 -4.80
N VAL A 85 5.84 -15.79 -3.92
CA VAL A 85 4.74 -14.88 -4.26
C VAL A 85 5.32 -13.59 -4.84
N SER A 86 4.84 -13.19 -6.01
CA SER A 86 5.28 -11.96 -6.69
C SER A 86 4.66 -10.70 -6.06
N PHE A 87 5.43 -9.62 -6.05
CA PHE A 87 4.91 -8.29 -5.70
C PHE A 87 4.17 -7.64 -6.86
N SER A 88 2.95 -7.19 -6.60
CA SER A 88 2.28 -6.14 -7.36
C SER A 88 2.22 -4.90 -6.46
N LEU A 89 3.19 -4.00 -6.60
CA LEU A 89 3.22 -2.77 -5.80
C LEU A 89 2.06 -1.86 -6.22
N GLY A 90 1.08 -1.70 -5.33
CA GLY A 90 -0.20 -1.07 -5.63
C GLY A 90 -0.11 0.45 -5.80
N ASP A 91 -0.89 0.96 -6.74
CA ASP A 91 -1.03 2.39 -7.06
C ASP A 91 -2.16 3.03 -6.25
N GLY A 92 -1.96 3.13 -4.93
CA GLY A 92 -2.96 3.63 -4.00
C GLY A 92 -3.38 5.07 -4.23
N LEU A 93 -2.49 5.88 -4.78
CA LEU A 93 -2.69 7.28 -5.13
C LEU A 93 -2.83 7.48 -6.64
N ARG A 94 -3.23 6.46 -7.42
CA ARG A 94 -3.56 6.67 -8.85
C ARG A 94 -4.65 7.73 -9.06
N PRO A 95 -4.65 8.45 -10.19
CA PRO A 95 -5.66 9.45 -10.51
C PRO A 95 -7.01 8.77 -10.86
N GLY A 96 -8.10 9.33 -10.34
CA GLY A 96 -9.47 8.91 -10.70
C GLY A 96 -10.09 9.70 -11.85
N SER A 97 -9.43 10.76 -12.29
CA SER A 97 -9.87 11.62 -13.38
C SER A 97 -8.67 12.20 -14.12
N ILE A 98 -8.89 12.69 -15.34
CA ILE A 98 -7.86 13.37 -16.15
C ILE A 98 -7.33 14.62 -15.44
N ALA A 99 -8.19 15.30 -14.67
CA ALA A 99 -7.80 16.51 -13.93
C ALA A 99 -6.77 16.22 -12.82
N ASP A 100 -6.74 14.99 -12.31
CA ASP A 100 -5.83 14.55 -11.24
C ASP A 100 -4.60 13.83 -11.79
N ALA A 101 -4.51 13.62 -13.11
CA ALA A 101 -3.45 12.83 -13.73
C ALA A 101 -2.09 13.52 -13.62
N ASN A 102 -1.07 12.72 -13.31
CA ASN A 102 0.34 13.12 -13.21
C ASN A 102 0.59 14.20 -12.14
N ASP A 103 -0.22 14.22 -11.08
CA ASP A 103 -0.05 15.13 -9.96
C ASP A 103 1.08 14.69 -9.01
N GLU A 104 1.35 15.54 -8.01
CA GLU A 104 2.39 15.32 -7.01
C GLU A 104 2.17 14.04 -6.20
N ALA A 105 0.91 13.74 -5.83
CA ALA A 105 0.59 12.55 -5.04
C ALA A 105 0.89 11.25 -5.81
N GLN A 106 0.54 11.20 -7.10
CA GLN A 106 0.80 10.04 -7.94
C GLN A 106 2.31 9.78 -8.08
N PHE A 107 3.10 10.82 -8.37
CA PHE A 107 4.54 10.64 -8.57
C PHE A 107 5.30 10.39 -7.28
N ALA A 108 4.89 10.99 -6.15
CA ALA A 108 5.49 10.69 -4.84
C ALA A 108 5.31 9.21 -4.46
N GLU A 109 4.13 8.64 -4.71
CA GLU A 109 3.92 7.20 -4.54
C GLU A 109 4.82 6.42 -5.51
N LEU A 110 4.85 6.77 -6.80
CA LEU A 110 5.63 6.07 -7.81
C LEU A 110 7.13 5.99 -7.47
N GLU A 111 7.72 7.10 -7.02
CA GLU A 111 9.12 7.14 -6.57
C GLU A 111 9.36 6.17 -5.41
N THR A 112 8.45 6.15 -4.44
CA THR A 112 8.48 5.23 -3.30
C THR A 112 8.38 3.77 -3.76
N LEU A 113 7.52 3.46 -4.74
CA LEU A 113 7.44 2.10 -5.29
C LEU A 113 8.77 1.67 -5.94
N GLY A 114 9.49 2.61 -6.56
CA GLY A 114 10.83 2.36 -7.10
C GLY A 114 11.87 2.02 -6.01
N GLU A 115 11.77 2.63 -4.84
CA GLU A 115 12.60 2.30 -3.67
C GLU A 115 12.25 0.91 -3.12
N LEU A 116 10.95 0.66 -2.88
CA LEU A 116 10.45 -0.64 -2.40
C LEU A 116 10.78 -1.77 -3.37
N THR A 117 10.77 -1.52 -4.69
CA THR A 117 11.20 -2.48 -5.70
C THR A 117 12.64 -2.94 -5.46
N LYS A 118 13.56 -2.01 -5.17
CA LYS A 118 14.96 -2.36 -4.91
C LYS A 118 15.13 -3.17 -3.63
N ILE A 119 14.31 -2.89 -2.62
CA ILE A 119 14.28 -3.67 -1.37
C ILE A 119 13.79 -5.09 -1.64
N ALA A 120 12.69 -5.24 -2.39
CA ALA A 120 12.13 -6.55 -2.73
C ALA A 120 13.06 -7.42 -3.60
N TRP A 121 13.95 -6.80 -4.37
CA TRP A 121 14.95 -7.52 -5.18
C TRP A 121 16.19 -7.99 -4.40
N ALA A 122 16.43 -7.44 -3.21
CA ALA A 122 17.58 -7.81 -2.37
C ALA A 122 17.39 -9.21 -1.74
#